data_AF-A0A432EL32-F1
#
_entry.id   AF-A0A432EL32-F1
#
_cell.length_a   1.000
_cell.length_b   1.000
_cell.length_c   1.000
_cell.angle_alpha   90.00
_cell.angle_beta   90.00
_cell.angle_gamma   90.00
#
_symmetry.space_group_name_H-M   'P 1'
#
loop_
_entity.id
_entity.type
_entity.pdbx_description
1 polymer ?
#
loop_
_entity_poly.entity_id
_entity_poly.type
_entity_poly.pdbx_seq_one_letter_code
_entity_poly.pdbx_strand_id
1 'polypeptide(L)'
;RSLKALAKELDIPVIALAQLSRQVEQRSDKRPQLADLRESGQIEQDADLIIFLHRPEYYLKLKKKEVPPDLQGKAEVIIAKQRQGPMGVVVETYFIERLSLFEPKDPTEEEDFPAEFIEEEGETPDVDLGDLDLDF
;
A
#
# COMPACT_ATOMS: atom_id res chain seq x y z
N ARG A 1 -3.76 21.97 9.48
CA ARG A 1 -3.97 22.89 8.34
C ARG A 1 -2.69 23.49 7.75
N SER A 2 -1.65 23.81 8.54
CA SER A 2 -0.44 24.48 8.04
C SER A 2 0.31 23.70 6.94
N LEU A 3 0.50 22.39 7.10
CA LEU A 3 1.22 21.56 6.12
C LEU A 3 0.52 21.49 4.75
N LYS A 4 -0.82 21.38 4.73
CA LYS A 4 -1.58 21.34 3.48
C LYS A 4 -1.53 22.66 2.72
N ALA A 5 -1.60 23.77 3.45
CA ALA A 5 -1.47 25.10 2.84
C ALA A 5 -0.08 25.26 2.20
N LEU A 6 0.97 24.87 2.93
CA LEU A 6 2.34 24.92 2.42
C LEU A 6 2.56 24.03 1.19
N ALA A 7 2.05 22.79 1.20
CA ALA A 7 2.15 21.87 0.06
C ALA A 7 1.52 22.46 -1.21
N LYS A 8 0.36 23.13 -1.06
CA LYS A 8 -0.34 23.79 -2.18
C LYS A 8 0.36 25.07 -2.65
N GLU A 9 0.96 25.82 -1.74
CA GLU A 9 1.67 27.06 -2.08
C GLU A 9 2.96 26.77 -2.85
N LEU A 10 3.68 25.72 -2.46
CA LEU A 10 4.95 25.33 -3.08
C LEU A 10 4.80 24.32 -4.22
N ASP A 11 3.58 23.81 -4.46
CA ASP A 11 3.27 22.77 -5.45
C ASP A 11 4.17 21.53 -5.33
N ILE A 12 4.33 21.02 -4.10
CA ILE A 12 5.15 19.83 -3.81
C ILE A 12 4.35 18.79 -3.01
N PRO A 13 4.57 17.48 -3.26
CA PRO A 13 4.01 16.44 -2.42
C PRO A 13 4.67 16.46 -1.04
N VAL A 14 3.85 16.50 0.01
CA VAL A 14 4.32 16.44 1.40
C VAL A 14 3.88 15.11 2.01
N ILE A 15 4.87 14.32 2.44
CA ILE A 15 4.64 13.07 3.16
C ILE A 15 4.88 13.32 4.64
N ALA A 16 3.89 12.98 5.46
CA ALA A 16 4.00 13.01 6.91
C ALA A 16 3.78 11.61 7.47
N LEU A 17 4.62 11.21 8.42
CA LEU A 17 4.42 9.98 9.17
C LEU A 17 3.65 10.30 10.44
N ALA A 18 2.60 9.51 10.70
CA ALA A 18 1.81 9.62 11.91
C ALA A 18 1.85 8.28 12.66
N GLN A 19 2.08 8.35 13.96
CA GLN A 19 1.93 7.19 14.83
C GLN A 19 0.45 6.97 15.13
N LEU A 20 0.01 5.71 15.10
CA LEU A 20 -1.34 5.30 15.47
C LEU A 20 -1.52 5.22 16.98
N SER A 21 -2.75 5.40 17.44
CA SER A 21 -3.13 5.09 18.82
C SER A 21 -2.84 3.61 19.15
N ARG A 22 -2.40 3.34 20.38
CA ARG A 22 -2.19 1.96 20.89
C ARG A 22 -3.49 1.16 20.98
N GLN A 23 -4.66 1.78 20.80
CA GLN A 23 -5.96 1.12 20.81
C GLN A 23 -6.07 0.03 19.72
N VAL A 24 -5.36 0.18 18.60
CA VAL A 24 -5.24 -0.86 17.56
C VAL A 24 -4.75 -2.20 18.15
N GLU A 25 -3.85 -2.15 19.13
CA GLU A 25 -3.30 -3.33 19.80
C GLU A 25 -4.25 -3.97 20.81
N GLN A 26 -5.44 -3.41 21.04
CA GLN A 26 -6.46 -4.01 21.92
C GLN A 26 -7.57 -4.74 21.13
N ARG A 27 -7.82 -4.36 19.87
CA ARG A 27 -8.87 -4.94 19.02
C ARG A 27 -8.61 -6.40 18.62
N SER A 28 -9.64 -7.16 18.23
CA SER A 28 -9.46 -8.51 17.68
C SER A 28 -8.74 -8.43 16.33
N ASP A 29 -9.28 -7.60 15.43
CA ASP A 29 -8.64 -7.20 14.18
C ASP A 29 -7.63 -6.07 14.44
N LYS A 30 -6.38 -6.30 14.03
CA LYS A 30 -5.24 -5.39 14.19
C LYS A 30 -5.02 -4.48 12.99
N ARG A 31 -5.86 -4.57 11.96
CA ARG A 31 -5.81 -3.66 10.82
C ARG A 31 -6.09 -2.23 11.28
N PRO A 32 -5.19 -1.27 10.99
CA PRO A 32 -5.40 0.15 11.27
C PRO A 32 -6.66 0.70 10.59
N GLN A 33 -7.30 1.66 11.25
CA GLN A 33 -8.49 2.35 10.77
C GLN A 33 -8.33 3.86 10.99
N LEU A 34 -9.13 4.67 10.29
CA LEU A 34 -9.07 6.13 10.42
C LEU A 34 -9.25 6.61 11.88
N ALA A 35 -10.08 5.93 12.67
CA ALA A 35 -10.27 6.22 14.09
C ALA A 35 -8.97 6.12 14.92
N ASP A 36 -7.99 5.34 14.47
CA ASP A 36 -6.69 5.21 15.15
C ASP A 36 -5.80 6.46 14.96
N LEU A 37 -6.14 7.36 14.02
CA LEU A 37 -5.51 8.67 13.81
C LEU A 37 -6.14 9.79 14.64
N ARG A 38 -7.14 9.49 15.47
CA ARG A 38 -7.85 10.51 16.26
C ARG A 38 -6.93 11.32 17.17
N GLU A 39 -5.88 10.69 17.69
CA GLU A 39 -4.86 11.35 18.52
C GLU A 39 -3.91 12.24 17.70
N SER A 40 -3.86 12.06 16.37
CA SER A 40 -3.04 12.85 15.44
C SER A 40 -3.70 14.18 15.04
N GLY A 41 -4.82 14.55 15.67
CA GLY A 41 -5.47 15.85 15.51
C GLY A 41 -6.16 15.99 14.15
N GLN A 42 -5.84 17.05 13.39
CA GLN A 42 -6.51 17.38 12.12
C GLN A 42 -5.97 16.61 10.91
N ILE A 43 -4.97 15.73 11.06
CA ILE A 43 -4.33 15.03 9.93
C ILE A 43 -5.34 14.21 9.14
N GLU A 44 -6.23 13.49 9.83
CA GLU A 44 -7.29 12.69 9.19
C GLU A 44 -8.14 13.55 8.23
N GLN A 45 -8.47 14.78 8.64
CA GLN A 45 -9.31 15.67 7.83
C GLN A 45 -8.52 16.33 6.70
N ASP A 46 -7.31 16.78 7.01
CA ASP A 46 -6.49 17.57 6.09
C ASP A 46 -5.79 16.73 5.01
N ALA A 47 -5.44 15.47 5.28
CA ALA A 47 -4.73 14.63 4.32
C ALA A 47 -5.56 14.37 3.06
N ASP A 48 -4.91 14.44 1.89
CA ASP A 48 -5.53 14.06 0.61
C ASP A 48 -5.47 12.53 0.40
N LEU A 49 -4.40 11.89 0.86
CA LEU A 49 -4.17 10.44 0.85
C LEU A 49 -3.77 9.97 2.26
N ILE A 50 -4.35 8.87 2.74
CA ILE A 50 -3.95 8.20 3.98
C ILE A 50 -3.64 6.74 3.65
N ILE A 51 -2.40 6.34 3.93
CA ILE A 51 -1.90 4.99 3.76
C ILE A 51 -1.58 4.42 5.13
N PHE A 52 -2.08 3.22 5.41
CA PHE A 52 -1.65 2.42 6.55
C PHE A 52 -0.77 1.27 6.10
N LEU A 53 0.15 0.87 6.98
CA LEU A 53 0.95 -0.34 6.82
C LEU A 53 0.49 -1.34 7.87
N HIS A 54 0.22 -2.58 7.44
CA HIS A 54 -0.16 -3.66 8.33
C HIS A 54 0.70 -4.89 8.07
N ARG A 55 1.23 -5.50 9.13
CA ARG A 55 2.08 -6.70 9.08
C ARG A 55 1.50 -7.77 10.02
N PRO A 56 0.76 -8.76 9.51
CA PRO A 56 0.16 -9.80 10.36
C PRO A 56 1.18 -10.51 11.26
N GLU A 57 2.35 -10.86 10.72
CA GLU A 57 3.42 -11.53 11.46
C GLU A 57 3.92 -10.74 12.69
N TYR A 58 3.91 -9.40 12.63
CA TYR A 58 4.36 -8.55 13.73
C TYR A 58 3.49 -8.75 14.98
N TYR A 59 2.17 -8.81 14.79
CA TYR A 59 1.24 -8.99 15.90
C TYR A 59 1.24 -10.41 16.47
N LEU A 60 1.57 -11.42 15.66
CA LEU A 60 1.77 -12.79 16.13
C LEU A 60 3.05 -12.91 16.96
N LYS A 61 4.16 -12.36 16.47
CA LYS A 61 5.45 -12.28 17.21
C LYS A 61 5.30 -11.55 18.54
N LEU A 62 4.57 -10.42 18.58
CA LEU A 62 4.30 -9.67 19.82
C LEU A 62 3.58 -10.51 20.88
N LYS A 63 2.67 -11.40 20.45
CA LYS A 63 1.94 -12.33 21.31
C LYS A 63 2.70 -13.63 21.59
N LYS A 64 3.97 -13.74 21.16
CA LYS A 64 4.80 -14.95 21.23
C LYS A 64 4.11 -16.18 20.62
N LYS A 65 3.35 -15.97 19.55
CA LYS A 65 2.73 -17.04 18.76
C LYS A 65 3.62 -17.40 17.59
N GLU A 66 3.51 -18.65 17.15
CA GLU A 66 4.14 -19.10 15.92
C GLU A 66 3.55 -18.35 14.73
N VAL A 67 4.40 -17.96 13.79
CA VAL A 67 4.00 -17.29 12.54
C VAL A 67 3.83 -18.37 11.48
N PRO A 68 2.61 -18.57 10.94
CA PRO A 68 2.39 -19.47 9.83
C PRO A 68 3.26 -19.11 8.61
N PRO A 69 3.78 -20.08 7.85
CA PRO A 69 4.63 -19.81 6.68
C PRO A 69 3.98 -18.89 5.65
N ASP A 70 2.66 -18.98 5.48
CA ASP A 70 1.86 -18.16 4.57
C ASP A 70 1.73 -16.68 5.00
N LEU A 71 2.04 -16.35 6.26
CA LEU A 71 2.05 -14.97 6.77
C LEU A 71 3.46 -14.41 6.92
N GLN A 72 4.49 -15.22 6.73
CA GLN A 72 5.87 -14.83 6.93
C GLN A 72 6.28 -13.78 5.89
N GLY A 73 6.75 -12.62 6.36
CA GLY A 73 7.10 -11.50 5.50
C GLY A 73 5.93 -10.82 4.81
N LYS A 74 4.68 -11.29 4.91
CA LYS A 74 3.54 -10.59 4.29
C LYS A 74 3.29 -9.24 4.94
N ALA A 75 3.00 -8.25 4.11
CA ALA A 75 2.60 -6.92 4.52
C ALA A 75 1.50 -6.39 3.60
N GLU A 76 0.68 -5.50 4.14
CA GLU A 76 -0.43 -4.86 3.44
C GLU A 76 -0.20 -3.35 3.45
N VAL A 77 -0.31 -2.73 2.28
CA VAL A 77 -0.40 -1.28 2.11
C VAL A 77 -1.86 -0.93 1.87
N ILE A 78 -2.47 -0.25 2.84
CA ILE A 78 -3.92 -0.01 2.87
C ILE A 78 -4.19 1.47 2.56
N ILE A 79 -4.86 1.75 1.46
CA ILE A 79 -5.31 3.10 1.09
C ILE A 79 -6.66 3.37 1.78
N ALA A 80 -6.58 3.94 2.98
CA ALA A 80 -7.74 4.18 3.85
C ALA A 80 -8.51 5.46 3.50
N LYS A 81 -7.87 6.42 2.83
CA LYS A 81 -8.50 7.65 2.34
C LYS A 81 -7.83 8.09 1.06
N GLN A 82 -8.62 8.41 0.05
CA GLN A 82 -8.17 9.01 -1.21
C GLN A 82 -9.22 10.05 -1.62
N ARG A 83 -8.86 11.34 -1.65
CA ARG A 83 -9.84 12.40 -1.95
C ARG A 83 -10.24 12.48 -3.43
N GLN A 84 -9.41 11.97 -4.33
CA GLN A 84 -9.62 12.01 -5.78
C GLN A 84 -9.53 10.62 -6.41
N GLY A 85 -10.13 9.61 -5.77
CA GLY A 85 -10.02 8.25 -6.28
C GLY A 85 -10.69 7.20 -5.39
N PRO A 86 -10.48 5.93 -5.71
CA PRO A 86 -11.07 4.81 -4.99
C PRO A 86 -10.53 4.71 -3.56
N MET A 87 -11.37 4.26 -2.63
CA MET A 87 -11.00 3.98 -1.24
C MET A 87 -11.06 2.47 -0.97
N GLY A 88 -10.33 2.00 0.02
CA GLY A 88 -10.38 0.59 0.43
C GLY A 88 -9.49 -0.33 -0.42
N VAL A 89 -8.61 0.24 -1.24
CA VAL A 89 -7.58 -0.50 -1.97
C VAL A 89 -6.58 -1.05 -0.95
N VAL A 90 -6.33 -2.35 -1.02
CA VAL A 90 -5.30 -3.04 -0.23
C VAL A 90 -4.35 -3.68 -1.22
N VAL A 91 -3.08 -3.31 -1.13
CA VAL A 91 -2.01 -3.88 -1.96
C VAL A 91 -1.19 -4.82 -1.09
N GLU A 92 -1.11 -6.09 -1.49
CA GLU A 92 -0.25 -7.07 -0.84
C GLU A 92 1.21 -6.88 -1.27
N THR A 93 2.13 -7.02 -0.32
CA THR A 93 3.58 -6.83 -0.52
C THR A 93 4.35 -7.75 0.42
N TYR A 94 5.64 -7.95 0.16
CA TYR A 94 6.56 -8.64 1.05
C TYR A 94 7.48 -7.65 1.77
N PHE A 95 7.67 -7.84 3.07
CA PHE A 95 8.59 -7.06 3.89
C PHE A 95 9.81 -7.90 4.28
N ILE A 96 10.98 -7.49 3.81
CA ILE A 96 12.26 -8.11 4.14
C ILE A 96 12.82 -7.45 5.40
N GLU A 97 12.61 -8.08 6.54
CA GLU A 97 12.97 -7.56 7.88
C GLU A 97 14.45 -7.16 8.01
N ARG A 98 15.37 -7.97 7.46
CA ARG A 98 16.81 -7.69 7.50
C ARG A 98 17.25 -6.45 6.73
N LEU A 99 16.44 -5.99 5.76
CA LEU A 99 16.74 -4.84 4.91
C LEU A 99 15.82 -3.65 5.17
N SER A 100 14.76 -3.82 5.98
CA SER A 100 13.67 -2.85 6.10
C SER A 100 13.08 -2.45 4.74
N LEU A 101 12.97 -3.41 3.82
CA LEU A 101 12.56 -3.19 2.44
C LEU A 101 11.18 -3.82 2.18
N PHE A 102 10.33 -3.09 1.45
CA PHE A 102 9.10 -3.63 0.88
C PHE A 102 9.35 -4.01 -0.58
N GLU A 103 9.01 -5.23 -0.95
CA GLU A 103 9.01 -5.74 -2.31
C GLU A 103 7.57 -5.94 -2.78
N PRO A 104 7.23 -5.52 -4.01
CA PRO A 104 5.91 -5.81 -4.56
C PRO A 104 5.72 -7.33 -4.62
N LYS A 105 4.49 -7.78 -4.34
CA LYS A 105 4.08 -9.12 -4.77
C LYS A 105 4.06 -9.10 -6.31
N ASP A 106 4.52 -10.17 -6.93
CA ASP A 106 4.88 -10.20 -8.36
C ASP A 106 3.74 -9.61 -9.23
N PRO A 107 3.96 -8.52 -9.98
CA PRO A 107 2.88 -7.82 -10.68
C PRO A 107 2.22 -8.66 -11.79
N THR A 108 2.76 -9.83 -12.13
CA THR A 108 2.18 -10.77 -13.09
C THR A 108 1.09 -11.68 -12.49
N GLU A 109 0.89 -11.66 -11.18
CA GLU A 109 -0.22 -12.38 -10.55
C GLU A 109 -1.50 -11.52 -10.63
N GLU A 110 -2.36 -11.82 -11.61
CA GLU A 110 -3.60 -11.07 -11.95
C GLU A 110 -4.59 -10.87 -10.79
N GLU A 111 -4.43 -11.59 -9.68
CA GLU A 111 -5.35 -11.56 -8.53
C GLU A 111 -5.27 -10.28 -7.68
N ASP A 112 -4.20 -9.50 -7.80
CA ASP A 112 -3.93 -8.35 -6.91
C ASP A 112 -4.50 -7.00 -7.44
N PHE A 113 -5.04 -6.96 -8.66
CA PHE A 113 -5.72 -5.77 -9.21
C PHE A 113 -7.23 -6.01 -9.29
N PRO A 114 -8.07 -5.12 -8.70
CA PRO A 114 -9.50 -5.22 -8.91
C PRO A 114 -9.79 -5.12 -10.41
N ALA A 115 -10.57 -6.05 -10.96
CA ALA A 115 -10.85 -6.13 -12.40
C ALA A 115 -11.37 -4.80 -13.01
N GLU A 116 -11.93 -3.93 -12.18
CA GLU A 116 -12.37 -2.57 -12.51
C GLU A 116 -11.24 -1.58 -12.86
N PHE A 117 -9.96 -1.93 -12.66
CA PHE A 117 -8.79 -1.12 -13.00
C PHE A 117 -7.98 -1.65 -14.20
N ILE A 118 -8.36 -2.80 -14.76
CA ILE A 118 -7.75 -3.31 -15.99
C ILE A 118 -8.48 -2.59 -17.14
N GLU A 119 -7.88 -1.50 -17.64
CA GLU A 119 -8.29 -0.97 -18.95
C GLU A 119 -8.01 -2.08 -19.99
N GLU A 120 -9.02 -2.46 -20.79
CA GLU A 120 -8.84 -3.42 -21.87
C GLU A 120 -7.74 -2.90 -22.82
N GLU A 121 -6.53 -3.46 -22.73
CA GLU A 121 -5.44 -3.09 -23.63
C GLU A 121 -5.87 -3.43 -25.06
N GLY A 122 -5.89 -2.37 -25.88
CA GLY A 122 -6.11 -2.46 -27.31
C GLY A 122 -5.11 -3.42 -27.96
N GLU A 123 -5.64 -4.17 -28.93
CA GLU A 123 -5.00 -5.10 -29.85
C GLU A 123 -3.51 -4.75 -30.13
N THR A 124 -2.61 -5.65 -29.70
CA THR A 124 -1.20 -5.56 -30.09
C THR A 124 -1.12 -5.69 -31.61
N PRO A 125 -0.46 -4.78 -32.35
CA PRO A 125 -0.31 -4.95 -33.78
C PRO A 125 0.64 -6.13 -34.04
N ASP A 126 0.21 -7.07 -34.88
CA ASP A 126 1.04 -8.17 -35.39
C ASP A 126 2.30 -7.60 -36.05
N VAL A 127 3.43 -7.63 -35.34
CA VAL A 127 4.74 -7.32 -35.92
C VAL A 127 5.30 -8.61 -36.48
N ASP A 128 5.19 -8.79 -37.80
CA ASP A 128 5.81 -9.89 -38.53
C ASP A 128 7.34 -9.77 -38.47
N LEU A 129 7.99 -10.71 -37.78
CA LEU A 129 9.45 -10.80 -37.61
C LEU A 129 10.13 -11.54 -38.79
N GLY A 130 9.49 -11.57 -39.96
CA GLY A 130 9.87 -12.42 -41.10
C GLY A 130 11.20 -12.13 -41.80
N ASP A 131 11.78 -10.93 -41.72
CA ASP A 131 12.89 -10.53 -42.64
C ASP A 131 14.12 -9.89 -41.96
N LEU A 132 14.49 -10.31 -40.74
CA LEU A 132 15.80 -9.94 -40.18
C LEU A 132 16.86 -10.96 -40.61
N ASP A 133 17.44 -10.74 -41.79
CA ASP A 133 18.69 -11.38 -42.22
C ASP A 133 19.82 -10.99 -41.25
N LEU A 134 20.20 -11.95 -40.39
CA LEU A 134 21.35 -11.84 -39.49
C LEU A 134 22.56 -12.49 -40.13
N ASP A 135 23.25 -11.75 -40.99
CA ASP A 135 24.62 -12.08 -41.41
C ASP A 135 25.62 -11.21 -40.65
N PHE A 136 26.36 -11.82 -39.72
CA PHE A 136 27.66 -11.37 -39.20
C PHE A 136 28.55 -12.58 -38.86
#